data_AF-A0A7V8WHH2-F1
#
_entry.id   AF-A0A7V8WHH2-F1
#
_cell.length_a   1.000
_cell.length_b   1.000
_cell.length_c   1.000
_cell.angle_alpha   90.00
_cell.angle_beta   90.00
_cell.angle_gamma   90.00
#
_symmetry.space_group_name_H-M   'P 1'
#
loop_
_entity.id
_entity.type
_entity.pdbx_description
1 polymer ?
#
loop_
_entity_poly.entity_id
_entity_poly.type
_entity_poly.pdbx_seq_one_letter_code
_entity_poly.pdbx_strand_id
1 'polypeptide(L)' 'MREDRLVAWRHEFPILDTCTYLVTHSLGAMPRRASTYLRQFAEEWSTRGVRAW' A
#
# COMPACT_ATOMS: atom_id res chain seq x y z
N MET A 1 14.53 -4.25 -26.48
CA MET A 1 13.42 -3.69 -25.69
C MET A 1 14.01 -2.86 -24.57
N ARG A 2 13.45 -1.68 -24.30
CA ARG A 2 13.89 -0.84 -23.18
C ARG A 2 13.32 -1.44 -21.89
N GLU A 3 14.17 -1.65 -20.90
CA GLU A 3 13.73 -2.10 -19.58
C GLU A 3 12.94 -0.97 -18.92
N ASP A 4 11.66 -1.23 -18.64
CA ASP A 4 10.82 -0.26 -17.97
C ASP A 4 11.07 -0.34 -16.46
N ARG A 5 11.82 0.64 -15.95
CA ARG A 5 12.14 0.79 -14.52
C ARG A 5 10.90 0.82 -13.64
N LEU A 6 9.73 1.20 -14.17
CA LEU A 6 8.50 1.26 -13.41
C LEU A 6 7.87 -0.11 -13.15
N VAL A 7 8.17 -1.13 -13.98
CA VAL A 7 7.65 -2.49 -13.79
C VAL A 7 8.06 -3.05 -12.43
N ALA A 8 9.26 -2.67 -11.96
CA ALA A 8 9.73 -3.02 -10.62
C ALA A 8 8.71 -2.63 -9.54
N TRP A 9 7.91 -1.58 -9.68
CA TRP A 9 6.95 -1.19 -8.64
C TRP A 9 5.71 -2.08 -8.52
N ARG A 10 5.41 -2.96 -9.50
CA ARG A 10 4.21 -3.81 -9.43
C ARG A 10 4.17 -4.69 -8.18
N HIS A 11 5.33 -5.18 -7.71
CA HIS A 11 5.38 -6.06 -6.54
C HIS A 11 4.95 -5.38 -5.23
N GLU A 12 4.95 -4.05 -5.19
CA GLU A 12 4.48 -3.28 -4.03
C GLU A 12 2.95 -3.38 -3.87
N PHE A 13 2.21 -3.81 -4.89
CA PHE A 13 0.76 -3.86 -4.91
C PHE A 13 0.25 -5.31 -5.07
N PRO A 14 -0.01 -6.06 -3.98
CA PRO A 14 -0.28 -7.50 -4.04
C PRO A 14 -1.47 -7.90 -4.92
N ILE A 15 -2.49 -7.04 -5.01
CA ILE A 15 -3.68 -7.32 -5.84
C ILE A 15 -3.33 -7.52 -7.32
N LEU A 16 -2.25 -6.89 -7.79
CA LEU A 16 -1.76 -6.98 -9.17
C LEU A 16 -1.19 -8.35 -9.53
N ASP A 17 -0.93 -9.22 -8.55
CA ASP A 17 -0.51 -10.61 -8.75
C ASP A 17 -1.72 -11.53 -9.01
N THR A 18 -2.91 -11.12 -8.60
CA THR A 18 -4.13 -11.95 -8.65
C THR A 18 -5.14 -11.53 -9.71
N CYS A 19 -5.09 -10.28 -10.16
CA CYS A 19 -6.03 -9.78 -11.16
C CYS A 19 -5.51 -8.59 -11.97
N THR A 20 -6.19 -8.32 -13.08
CA THR A 20 -6.01 -7.10 -13.88
C THR A 20 -6.82 -5.96 -13.26
N TYR A 21 -6.18 -5.20 -12.37
CA TYR A 21 -6.82 -4.10 -11.64
C TYR A 21 -6.92 -2.82 -12.49
N LEU A 22 -8.10 -2.55 -13.08
CA LEU A 22 -8.34 -1.42 -14.00
C LEU A 22 -9.17 -0.27 -13.39
N VAL A 23 -9.37 -0.26 -12.07
CA VAL A 23 -10.29 0.67 -11.37
C VAL A 23 -9.57 1.70 -10.48
N THR A 24 -8.28 1.92 -10.69
CA THR A 24 -7.43 2.83 -9.90
C THR A 24 -7.97 4.27 -9.80
N HIS A 25 -8.77 4.72 -10.77
CA HIS A 25 -9.39 6.04 -10.77
C HIS A 25 -10.46 6.23 -9.68
N SER A 26 -11.03 5.14 -9.17
CA SER A 26 -12.01 5.16 -8.09
C SER A 26 -11.34 4.79 -6.77
N LEU A 27 -10.66 3.64 -6.72
CA LEU A 27 -9.90 3.20 -5.56
C LEU A 27 -8.53 2.72 -6.00
N GLY A 28 -7.48 3.28 -5.42
CA GLY A 28 -6.11 2.87 -5.70
C GLY A 28 -5.82 1.46 -5.17
N ALA A 29 -4.98 0.70 -5.89
CA ALA A 29 -4.44 -0.55 -5.38
C ALA A 29 -3.68 -0.29 -4.08
N MET A 30 -3.96 -1.08 -3.03
CA MET A 30 -3.32 -0.90 -1.74
C MET A 30 -1.83 -1.35 -1.81
N PRO A 31 -0.86 -0.46 -1.49
CA PRO A 31 0.53 -0.87 -1.40
C PRO A 31 0.79 -1.69 -0.12
N ARG A 32 1.79 -2.57 -0.12
CA ARG A 32 2.17 -3.40 1.03
C ARG A 32 2.41 -2.55 2.27
N ARG A 33 3.13 -1.42 2.13
CA ARG A 33 3.46 -0.52 3.23
C ARG A 33 2.25 0.08 3.94
N ALA A 34 1.09 0.21 3.27
CA ALA A 34 -0.10 0.73 3.92
C ALA A 34 -0.52 -0.12 5.11
N SER A 35 -0.43 -1.45 5.00
CA SER A 35 -0.76 -2.36 6.11
C SER A 35 0.15 -2.14 7.33
N THR A 36 1.45 -1.94 7.09
CA THR A 36 2.44 -1.65 8.13
C THR A 36 2.12 -0.36 8.85
N TYR A 37 1.81 0.72 8.12
CA TYR A 37 1.51 2.02 8.72
C TYR A 37 0.18 2.04 9.46
N LEU A 38 -0.84 1.37 8.95
CA LEU A 38 -2.12 1.23 9.66
C LEU A 38 -1.91 0.49 11.00
N ARG A 39 -1.13 -0.59 11.00
CA ARG A 39 -0.79 -1.31 12.23
C ARG A 39 0.01 -0.43 13.20
N GLN A 40 1.01 0.29 12.70
CA GLN A 40 1.82 1.19 13.52
C GLN A 40 0.94 2.28 14.16
N PHE A 41 0.08 2.91 13.37
CA PHE A 41 -0.85 3.92 13.87
C PHE A 41 -1.77 3.36 14.95
N ALA A 42 -2.33 2.16 14.75
CA ALA A 42 -3.20 1.52 15.74
C ALA A 42 -2.45 1.24 17.07
N GLU A 43 -1.21 0.79 17.00
CA GLU A 43 -0.34 0.55 18.17
C GLU A 43 0.00 1.86 18.90
N GLU A 44 0.36 2.90 18.15
CA GLU A 44 0.68 4.21 18.72
C GLU A 44 -0.57 4.83 19.37
N TRP A 45 -1.74 4.68 18.75
CA TRP A 45 -2.98 5.19 19.29
C TRP A 45 -3.36 4.48 20.59
N SER A 46 -3.24 3.16 20.65
CA SER A 46 -3.55 2.37 21.85
C SER A 46 -2.62 2.71 23.03
N THR A 47 -1.35 3.03 22.75
CA THR A 47 -0.33 3.26 23.77
C THR A 47 -0.13 4.74 24.15
N ARG A 48 -0.36 5.67 23.20
CA ARG A 48 -0.05 7.11 23.36
C ARG A 48 -1.28 8.00 23.33
N GLY A 49 -2.45 7.47 22.97
CA GLY A 49 -3.69 8.22 22.82
C GLY A 49 -3.55 9.29 21.73
N VAL A 50 -3.97 10.53 22.04
CA VAL A 50 -3.94 11.67 21.11
C VAL A 50 -2.55 12.00 20.53
N ARG A 51 -1.46 11.55 21.17
CA ARG A 51 -0.07 11.79 20.73
C ARG A 51 0.43 10.80 19.66
N ALA A 52 -0.46 10.02 19.07
CA ALA A 52 -0.20 9.13 17.94
C ALA A 52 -0.31 9.85 16.58
N TRP A 53 -0.68 11.13 16.60
CA TRP A 53 -0.81 12.01 15.43
C TRP A 53 0.04 13.26 15.61
#